data_AF-A0A6B3HUS1-F1
#
_entry.id   AF-A0A6B3HUS1-F1
#
_cell.length_a   1.000
_cell.length_b   1.000
_cell.length_c   1.000
_cell.angle_alpha   90.00
_cell.angle_beta   90.00
_cell.angle_gamma   90.00
#
_symmetry.space_group_name_H-M   'P 1'
#
loop_
_entity.id
_entity.type
_entity.pdbx_description
1 polymer ?
#
loop_
_entity_poly.entity_id
_entity_poly.type
_entity_poly.pdbx_seq_one_letter_code
_entity_poly.pdbx_strand_id
1 'polypeptide(L)'
;QFVYDRTAPDAPVVSSSDYPDDGTWSPGVGVRGTFRFSAQADDIVAYSYSFLGGAPKAVAADADGSAGIRFVPEKSGVQILSVQAQDRAGNRGPRTDYTFRVGAGPAPV
;
A
#
# COMPACT_ATOMS: atom_id res chain seq x y z
N GLN A 1 -17.19 -29.07 -2.55
CA GLN A 1 -15.81 -29.46 -2.16
C GLN A 1 -15.20 -28.28 -1.42
N PHE A 2 -14.78 -28.46 -0.17
CA PHE A 2 -14.09 -27.42 0.61
C PHE A 2 -12.58 -27.63 0.42
N VAL A 3 -11.93 -26.77 -0.37
CA VAL A 3 -10.47 -26.73 -0.47
C VAL A 3 -10.01 -25.80 0.65
N TYR A 4 -9.28 -26.35 1.62
CA TYR A 4 -8.70 -25.58 2.71
C TYR A 4 -7.28 -25.17 2.30
N ASP A 5 -7.10 -23.90 1.93
CA ASP A 5 -5.80 -23.35 1.61
C ASP A 5 -5.11 -22.82 2.88
N ARG A 6 -3.87 -23.27 3.11
CA ARG A 6 -3.01 -22.83 4.23
C ARG A 6 -1.84 -21.97 3.76
N THR A 7 -1.69 -21.77 2.46
CA THR A 7 -0.55 -21.08 1.87
C THR A 7 -0.83 -19.59 1.93
N ALA A 8 -0.11 -18.88 2.80
CA ALA A 8 -0.20 -17.44 2.81
C ALA A 8 0.43 -16.86 1.53
N PRO A 9 -0.09 -15.75 0.99
CA PRO A 9 0.54 -15.05 -0.11
C PRO A 9 1.95 -14.54 0.22
N ASP A 10 2.74 -14.28 -0.83
CA ASP A 10 4.00 -13.58 -0.70
C ASP A 10 3.84 -12.12 -0.24
N ALA A 11 4.96 -11.52 0.17
CA ALA A 11 5.02 -10.10 0.50
C ALA A 11 4.57 -9.24 -0.71
N PRO A 12 3.65 -8.29 -0.55
CA PRO A 12 3.24 -7.41 -1.63
C PRO A 12 4.40 -6.55 -2.15
N VAL A 13 4.50 -6.40 -3.46
CA VAL A 13 5.26 -5.32 -4.09
C VAL A 13 4.42 -4.05 -4.02
N VAL A 14 5.03 -2.96 -3.53
CA VAL A 14 4.43 -1.64 -3.43
C VAL A 14 5.21 -0.67 -4.32
N SER A 15 4.50 0.16 -5.10
CA SER A 15 5.11 1.18 -5.95
C SER A 15 4.29 2.46 -5.99
N SER A 16 4.97 3.59 -6.17
CA SER A 16 4.37 4.89 -6.45
C SER A 16 5.36 5.76 -7.23
N SER A 17 4.89 6.39 -8.31
CA SER A 17 5.65 7.44 -9.00
C SER A 17 5.52 8.80 -8.33
N ASP A 18 4.42 9.01 -7.60
CA ASP A 18 4.13 10.29 -6.92
C ASP A 18 4.87 10.42 -5.58
N TYR A 19 5.14 9.27 -4.94
CA TYR A 19 5.82 9.16 -3.66
C TYR A 19 6.82 8.00 -3.69
N PRO A 20 7.96 8.12 -4.38
CA PRO A 20 8.93 7.02 -4.49
C PRO A 20 9.63 6.70 -3.16
N ASP A 21 9.94 5.42 -2.96
CA ASP A 21 10.82 4.90 -1.90
C ASP A 21 12.28 4.89 -2.38
N ASP A 22 12.79 6.08 -2.67
CA ASP A 22 14.18 6.30 -3.11
C ASP A 22 14.90 7.38 -2.30
N GLY A 23 14.24 7.92 -1.26
CA GLY A 23 14.74 9.00 -0.42
C GLY A 23 14.53 10.41 -0.96
N THR A 24 13.88 10.57 -2.11
CA THR A 24 13.52 11.87 -2.70
C THR A 24 12.31 12.48 -1.98
N TRP A 25 12.35 13.79 -1.79
CA TRP A 25 11.22 14.54 -1.24
C TRP A 25 10.20 14.85 -2.33
N SER A 26 9.01 14.29 -2.21
CA SER A 26 7.91 14.50 -3.15
C SER A 26 7.17 15.81 -2.85
N PRO A 27 6.42 16.36 -3.84
CA PRO A 27 5.52 17.48 -3.62
C PRO A 27 4.63 17.20 -2.41
N GLY A 28 4.59 18.19 -1.52
CA GLY A 28 4.28 17.94 -0.12
C GLY A 28 2.80 17.86 0.23
N VAL A 29 2.49 18.29 1.45
CA VAL A 29 1.13 18.28 2.02
C VAL A 29 0.08 18.78 1.02
N GLY A 30 -1.04 18.05 0.94
CA GLY A 30 -2.17 18.37 0.06
C GLY A 30 -2.05 17.91 -1.39
N VAL A 31 -0.87 17.44 -1.83
CA VAL A 31 -0.72 16.83 -3.17
C VAL A 31 -1.26 15.40 -3.13
N ARG A 32 -2.08 15.03 -4.11
CA ARG A 32 -2.60 13.66 -4.20
C ARG A 32 -1.59 12.78 -4.93
N GLY A 33 -1.37 11.57 -4.41
CA GLY A 33 -0.62 10.53 -5.10
C GLY A 33 -1.32 9.18 -5.07
N THR A 34 -0.76 8.24 -5.85
CA THR A 34 -1.30 6.89 -6.02
C THR A 34 -0.25 5.85 -5.65
N PHE A 35 -0.68 4.81 -4.92
CA PHE A 35 0.12 3.62 -4.67
C PHE A 35 -0.51 2.42 -5.37
N ARG A 36 0.31 1.59 -6.01
CA ARG A 36 -0.10 0.30 -6.60
C ARG A 36 0.50 -0.85 -5.80
N PHE A 37 -0.31 -1.87 -5.58
CA PHE A 37 0.04 -3.09 -4.87
C PHE A 37 -0.13 -4.28 -5.80
N SER A 38 0.77 -5.25 -5.69
CA SER A 38 0.67 -6.55 -6.37
C SER A 38 1.39 -7.60 -5.53
N ALA A 39 0.88 -8.83 -5.50
CA ALA A 39 1.53 -9.96 -4.84
C ALA A 39 1.51 -11.17 -5.79
N GLN A 40 2.42 -12.12 -5.59
CA GLN A 40 2.43 -13.37 -6.35
C GLN A 40 1.51 -14.36 -5.65
N ALA A 41 0.25 -14.42 -6.09
CA ALA A 41 -0.74 -15.44 -5.77
C ALA A 41 -1.97 -15.24 -6.67
N ASP A 42 -2.58 -16.35 -7.10
CA ASP A 42 -3.71 -16.31 -8.05
C ASP A 42 -5.06 -16.01 -7.36
N ASP A 43 -5.10 -16.04 -6.04
CA ASP A 43 -6.32 -15.97 -5.24
C ASP A 43 -6.36 -14.78 -4.25
N ILE A 44 -5.56 -13.74 -4.52
CA ILE A 44 -5.63 -12.48 -3.77
C ILE A 44 -6.99 -11.82 -3.97
N VAL A 45 -7.63 -11.44 -2.85
CA VAL A 45 -8.92 -10.74 -2.85
C VAL A 45 -8.85 -9.34 -2.26
N ALA A 46 -7.86 -9.07 -1.40
CA ALA A 46 -7.71 -7.77 -0.76
C ALA A 46 -6.27 -7.50 -0.29
N TYR A 47 -5.99 -6.22 -0.07
CA TYR A 47 -4.79 -5.75 0.62
C TYR A 47 -5.18 -4.98 1.87
N SER A 48 -4.58 -5.34 3.00
CA SER A 48 -4.63 -4.56 4.24
C SER A 48 -3.48 -3.57 4.23
N TYR A 49 -3.76 -2.29 4.50
CA TYR A 49 -2.75 -1.25 4.53
C TYR A 49 -2.91 -0.25 5.67
N SER A 50 -1.82 0.34 6.14
CA SER A 50 -1.84 1.43 7.11
C SER A 50 -0.71 2.43 6.88
N PHE A 51 -0.92 3.66 7.33
CA PHE A 51 0.10 4.72 7.31
C PHE A 51 0.58 4.98 8.73
N LEU A 52 1.90 5.09 8.93
CA LEU A 52 2.55 5.36 10.23
C LEU A 52 2.09 4.43 11.37
N GLY A 53 1.75 3.18 11.06
CA GLY A 53 1.24 2.23 12.06
C GLY A 53 -0.15 2.57 12.61
N GLY A 54 -0.90 3.47 11.96
CA GLY A 54 -2.29 3.77 12.30
C GLY A 54 -3.24 2.60 12.03
N ALA A 55 -4.54 2.86 12.21
CA ALA A 55 -5.57 1.84 12.02
C ALA A 55 -5.51 1.23 10.60
N PRO A 56 -5.49 -0.11 10.46
CA PRO A 56 -5.45 -0.75 9.16
C PRO A 56 -6.75 -0.50 8.39
N LYS A 57 -6.60 -0.23 7.10
CA LYS A 57 -7.66 -0.13 6.10
C LYS A 57 -7.52 -1.30 5.13
N ALA A 58 -8.56 -1.55 4.34
CA ALA A 58 -8.53 -2.58 3.30
C ALA A 58 -8.88 -1.98 1.94
N VAL A 59 -8.30 -2.53 0.87
CA VAL A 59 -8.69 -2.27 -0.51
C VAL A 59 -8.87 -3.62 -1.21
N ALA A 60 -9.92 -3.75 -2.01
CA ALA A 60 -10.15 -4.96 -2.80
C ALA A 60 -9.10 -5.06 -3.92
N ALA A 61 -8.69 -6.28 -4.25
CA ALA A 61 -7.89 -6.55 -5.42
C ALA A 61 -8.77 -6.59 -6.68
N ASP A 62 -8.20 -6.10 -7.79
CA ASP A 62 -8.71 -6.27 -9.13
C ASP A 62 -8.59 -7.74 -9.56
N ALA A 63 -9.20 -8.11 -10.69
CA ALA A 63 -9.19 -9.49 -11.19
C ALA A 63 -7.79 -10.03 -11.52
N ASP A 64 -6.80 -9.14 -11.73
CA ASP A 64 -5.40 -9.49 -11.93
C ASP A 64 -4.60 -9.58 -10.62
N GLY A 65 -5.29 -9.51 -9.46
CA GLY A 65 -4.69 -9.60 -8.13
C GLY A 65 -4.02 -8.30 -7.66
N SER A 66 -4.05 -7.21 -8.44
CA SER A 66 -3.43 -5.95 -8.06
C SER A 66 -4.44 -4.94 -7.50
N ALA A 67 -3.99 -3.93 -6.75
CA ALA A 67 -4.88 -2.94 -6.14
C ALA A 67 -4.25 -1.55 -6.12
N GLY A 68 -5.08 -0.51 -6.17
CA GLY A 68 -4.63 0.88 -6.14
C GLY A 68 -5.30 1.68 -5.04
N ILE A 69 -4.53 2.49 -4.31
CA ILE A 69 -5.08 3.46 -3.36
C ILE A 69 -4.64 4.87 -3.68
N ARG A 70 -5.46 5.84 -3.29
CA ARG A 70 -5.13 7.27 -3.33
C ARG A 70 -4.76 7.73 -1.93
N PHE A 71 -3.72 8.54 -1.86
CA PHE A 71 -3.24 9.15 -0.62
C PHE A 71 -3.11 10.65 -0.80
N VAL A 72 -3.49 11.39 0.25
CA VAL A 72 -3.26 12.84 0.35
C VAL A 72 -2.53 13.05 1.67
N PRO A 73 -1.26 13.44 1.67
CA PRO A 73 -0.52 13.69 2.90
C PRO A 73 -1.09 14.91 3.64
N GLU A 74 -1.34 14.75 4.93
CA GLU A 74 -1.77 15.84 5.82
C GLU A 74 -0.58 16.53 6.51
N LYS A 75 0.58 15.85 6.57
CA LYS A 75 1.78 16.33 7.25
C LYS A 75 3.03 15.99 6.44
N SER A 76 3.98 16.93 6.44
CA SER A 76 5.31 16.72 5.90
C SER A 76 6.14 15.79 6.79
N GLY A 77 7.10 15.10 6.20
CA GLY A 77 8.03 14.23 6.90
C GLY A 77 8.18 12.86 6.24
N VAL A 78 8.88 11.98 6.93
CA VAL A 78 8.99 10.57 6.54
C VAL A 78 7.69 9.86 6.87
N GLN A 79 7.14 9.18 5.88
CA GLN A 79 5.92 8.39 5.98
C GLN A 79 6.26 6.93 5.70
N ILE A 80 5.55 6.01 6.38
CA ILE A 80 5.67 4.58 6.15
C ILE A 80 4.28 4.06 5.79
N LEU A 81 4.18 3.45 4.61
CA LEU A 81 3.01 2.69 4.16
C LEU A 81 3.29 1.21 4.35
N SER A 82 2.46 0.56 5.14
CA SER A 82 2.55 -0.85 5.45
C SER A 82 1.47 -1.62 4.71
N VAL A 83 1.81 -2.71 4.03
CA VAL A 83 0.87 -3.46 3.19
C VAL A 83 1.02 -4.97 3.39
N GLN A 84 -0.10 -5.69 3.48
CA GLN A 84 -0.17 -7.15 3.48
C GLN A 84 -1.25 -7.62 2.50
N ALA A 85 -0.96 -8.67 1.73
CA ALA A 85 -1.96 -9.33 0.89
C ALA A 85 -2.82 -10.29 1.72
N GLN A 86 -4.08 -10.43 1.30
CA GLN A 86 -5.03 -11.39 1.85
C GLN A 86 -5.65 -12.21 0.71
N ASP A 87 -5.59 -13.52 0.86
CA ASP A 87 -6.19 -14.47 -0.08
C ASP A 87 -7.68 -14.72 0.20
N ARG A 88 -8.33 -15.50 -0.67
CA ARG A 88 -9.74 -15.87 -0.55
C ARG A 88 -10.05 -16.76 0.66
N ALA A 89 -9.07 -17.52 1.14
CA ALA A 89 -9.18 -18.34 2.34
C ALA A 89 -9.03 -17.52 3.64
N GLY A 90 -8.62 -16.26 3.52
CA GLY A 90 -8.40 -15.33 4.61
C GLY A 90 -6.97 -15.33 5.16
N ASN A 91 -6.05 -16.10 4.58
CA ASN A 91 -4.65 -16.08 5.00
C ASN A 91 -4.02 -14.75 4.63
N ARG A 92 -3.12 -14.27 5.50
CA ARG A 92 -2.38 -13.03 5.29
C ARG A 92 -0.90 -13.32 5.17
N GLY A 93 -0.29 -12.76 4.13
CA GLY A 93 1.13 -12.86 3.88
C GLY A 93 2.00 -11.98 4.79
N PRO A 94 3.32 -12.01 4.58
CA PRO A 94 4.25 -11.06 5.18
C PRO A 94 3.88 -9.61 4.85
N ARG A 95 4.35 -8.69 5.70
CA ARG A 95 4.17 -7.25 5.54
C ARG A 95 5.32 -6.63 4.73
N THR A 96 4.96 -5.77 3.80
CA THR A 96 5.90 -4.85 3.13
C THR A 96 5.78 -3.47 3.75
N ASP A 97 6.92 -2.87 4.09
CA ASP A 97 7.02 -1.49 4.52
C ASP A 97 7.67 -0.64 3.44
N TYR A 98 6.91 0.35 2.98
CA TYR A 98 7.27 1.27 1.91
C TYR A 98 7.49 2.67 2.50
N THR A 99 8.71 3.17 2.41
CA THR A 99 9.09 4.44 3.06
C THR A 99 9.13 5.56 2.04
N PHE A 100 8.42 6.66 2.27
CA PHE A 100 8.42 7.79 1.33
C PHE A 100 8.51 9.12 2.07
N ARG A 101 8.97 10.18 1.38
CA ARG A 101 9.19 11.50 2.00
C ARG A 101 8.28 12.56 1.41
N VAL A 102 7.52 13.21 2.28
CA VAL A 102 6.53 14.23 1.93
C VAL A 102 7.08 15.61 2.30
N GLY A 103 7.23 16.51 1.32
CA GLY A 103 7.64 17.91 1.56
C GLY A 103 6.58 18.76 2.28
N ALA A 104 6.88 20.05 2.50
CA ALA A 104 5.97 21.00 3.15
C ALA A 104 4.72 21.36 2.31
N GLY A 105 4.73 21.06 1.02
CA GLY A 105 3.71 21.48 0.06
C GLY A 105 4.08 22.82 -0.56
N PRO A 106 3.43 23.23 -1.66
CA PRO A 106 3.56 24.58 -2.16
C PRO A 106 3.08 25.58 -1.10
N ALA A 107 3.77 26.72 -0.97
CA ALA A 107 3.29 27.80 -0.11
C ALA A 107 1.90 28.26 -0.58
N PRO A 108 0.98 28.64 0.33
CA PRO A 108 -0.27 29.27 -0.07
C PRO A 108 0.07 30.49 -0.94
N VAL A 109 -0.55 30.58 -2.12
CA VAL A 109 -0.49 31.76 -2.99
C VAL A 109 -1.51 32.81 -2.57
#